data_AF-A0A936HHV3-F1
#
_entry.id   AF-A0A936HHV3-F1
#
_cell.length_a   1.000
_cell.length_b   1.000
_cell.length_c   1.000
_cell.angle_alpha   90.00
_cell.angle_beta   90.00
_cell.angle_gamma   90.00
#
_symmetry.space_group_name_H-M   'P 1'
#
loop_
_entity.id
_entity.type
_entity.pdbx_description
1 polymer ?
#
loop_
_entity_poly.entity_id
_entity_poly.type
_entity_poly.pdbx_seq_one_letter_code
_entity_poly.pdbx_strand_id
1 'polypeptide(L)' 'MTNLTISVDAEVLKRARIRALEDNTSINAVLAQYLVRYARLDESRRQRQAALEALLTLAEQGQAGRGDNTWTRDALHER' A
#
# COMPACT_ATOMS: atom_id res chain seq x y z
N MET A 1 0.63 -20.08 -15.99
CA MET A 1 2.01 -19.80 -15.52
C MET A 1 2.63 -18.84 -16.51
N THR A 2 3.15 -17.71 -16.05
CA THR A 2 3.83 -16.72 -16.90
C THR A 2 5.32 -16.79 -16.59
N ASN A 3 6.16 -16.81 -17.62
CA ASN A 3 7.62 -16.87 -17.45
C ASN A 3 8.19 -15.46 -17.31
N LEU A 4 9.07 -15.26 -16.33
CA LEU A 4 9.78 -14.01 -16.09
C LEU A 4 11.28 -14.24 -16.36
N THR A 5 11.84 -13.47 -17.29
CA THR A 5 13.28 -13.46 -17.57
C THR A 5 13.85 -12.13 -17.10
N ILE A 6 14.87 -12.17 -16.25
CA ILE A 6 15.57 -10.98 -15.74
C ILE A 6 17.07 -11.17 -15.88
N SER A 7 17.78 -10.08 -16.15
CA SER A 7 19.24 -10.05 -16.10
C SER A 7 19.68 -9.68 -14.69
N VAL A 8 20.51 -10.52 -14.10
CA VAL A 8 21.11 -10.32 -12.78
C VAL A 8 22.58 -10.67 -12.85
N ASP A 9 23.37 -10.04 -11.99
CA ASP A 9 24.79 -10.34 -11.85
C ASP A 9 25.00 -11.83 -11.52
N ALA A 10 25.96 -12.46 -12.21
CA ALA A 10 26.18 -13.90 -12.11
C ALA A 10 26.65 -14.33 -10.71
N GLU A 11 27.44 -13.51 -10.03
CA GLU A 11 27.93 -13.80 -8.69
C GLU A 11 26.82 -13.63 -7.65
N VAL A 12 25.93 -12.65 -7.84
CA VAL A 12 24.70 -12.52 -7.04
C VAL A 12 23.81 -13.75 -7.22
N LEU A 13 23.56 -14.19 -8.47
CA LEU A 13 22.72 -15.36 -8.74
C LEU A 13 23.31 -16.64 -8.12
N LYS A 14 24.63 -16.82 -8.17
CA LYS A 14 25.33 -17.96 -7.58
C LYS A 14 25.15 -18.00 -6.06
N ARG A 15 25.42 -16.89 -5.38
CA ARG A 15 25.24 -16.79 -3.92
C ARG A 15 23.79 -17.01 -3.50
N ALA A 16 22.85 -16.45 -4.24
CA ALA A 16 21.43 -16.62 -3.97
C ALA A 16 20.97 -18.08 -4.14
N ARG A 17 21.52 -18.80 -5.12
CA ARG A 17 21.26 -20.24 -5.31
C ARG A 17 21.82 -21.09 -4.18
N ILE A 18 23.05 -20.83 -3.75
CA ILE A 18 23.68 -21.56 -2.62
C ILE A 18 22.81 -21.39 -1.38
N ARG A 19 22.43 -20.16 -1.06
CA ARG A 19 21.58 -19.88 0.10
C ARG A 19 20.20 -20.54 -0.01
N ALA A 20 19.57 -20.51 -1.18
CA ALA A 20 18.29 -21.18 -1.37
C ALA A 20 18.40 -22.69 -1.12
N LEU A 21 19.50 -23.32 -1.54
CA LEU A 21 19.75 -24.74 -1.30
C LEU A 21 19.98 -25.04 0.19
N GLU A 22 20.73 -24.19 0.90
CA GLU A 22 20.90 -24.29 2.36
C GLU A 22 19.55 -24.24 3.09
N ASP A 23 18.64 -23.38 2.62
CA ASP A 23 17.28 -23.22 3.14
C ASP A 23 16.30 -24.31 2.61
N ASN A 24 16.79 -25.38 1.97
CA ASN A 24 15.99 -26.45 1.34
C ASN A 24 14.89 -25.93 0.39
N THR A 25 15.16 -24.82 -0.31
CA THR A 25 14.25 -24.17 -1.25
C THR A 25 14.93 -23.93 -2.59
N SER A 26 14.19 -23.33 -3.52
CA SER A 26 14.73 -22.92 -4.82
C SER A 26 14.69 -21.41 -4.97
N ILE A 27 15.63 -20.87 -5.74
CA ILE A 27 15.65 -19.44 -6.04
C ILE A 27 14.34 -18.97 -6.68
N ASN A 28 13.72 -19.82 -7.52
CA ASN A 28 12.43 -19.52 -8.15
C ASN A 28 11.30 -19.45 -7.13
N ALA A 29 11.27 -20.35 -6.14
CA ALA A 29 10.28 -20.31 -5.06
C ALA A 29 10.44 -19.06 -4.20
N VAL A 30 11.69 -18.69 -3.87
CA VAL A 30 11.99 -17.45 -3.13
C VAL A 30 11.53 -16.23 -3.93
N LEU A 31 11.86 -16.15 -5.22
CA LEU A 31 11.47 -15.05 -6.08
C LEU A 31 9.94 -14.94 -6.21
N ALA A 32 9.25 -16.08 -6.37
CA ALA A 32 7.79 -16.11 -6.46
C ALA A 32 7.14 -15.57 -5.19
N GLN A 33 7.61 -16.01 -4.00
CA GLN A 33 7.11 -15.49 -2.72
C GLN A 33 7.41 -13.99 -2.56
N TYR A 34 8.58 -13.55 -3.00
CA TYR A 34 8.95 -12.14 -2.97
C TYR A 34 8.04 -11.29 -3.86
N LEU A 35 7.75 -11.74 -5.08
CA LEU A 35 6.84 -11.05 -6.01
C LEU A 35 5.42 -10.97 -5.46
N VAL A 36 4.91 -12.03 -4.83
CA VAL A 36 3.58 -12.00 -4.17
C VAL A 36 3.55 -10.95 -3.06
N ARG A 37 4.57 -10.93 -2.21
CA ARG A 37 4.68 -9.92 -1.14
C ARG A 37 4.78 -8.51 -1.69
N TYR A 38 5.58 -8.33 -2.74
CA TYR A 38 5.75 -7.05 -3.42
C TYR A 38 4.41 -6.54 -3.97
N ALA A 39 3.67 -7.39 -4.70
CA ALA A 39 2.36 -7.04 -5.24
C ALA A 39 1.32 -6.72 -4.14
N ARG A 40 1.36 -7.42 -2.99
CA ARG A 40 0.48 -7.14 -1.85
C ARG A 40 0.73 -5.77 -1.21
N LEU A 41 1.98 -5.30 -1.19
CA LEU A 41 2.29 -3.96 -0.70
C LEU A 41 1.67 -2.89 -1.61
N ASP A 42 1.71 -3.11 -2.92
CA ASP A 42 1.07 -2.21 -3.90
C ASP A 42 -0.46 -2.27 -3.80
N GLU A 43 -1.04 -3.43 -3.51
CA GLU A 43 -2.47 -3.57 -3.27
C GLU A 43 -2.91 -2.85 -1.99
N SER A 44 -2.17 -3.01 -0.88
CA SER A 44 -2.46 -2.31 0.37
C SER A 44 -2.28 -0.79 0.22
N ARG A 45 -1.26 -0.32 -0.50
CA ARG A 45 -1.10 1.10 -0.85
C ARG A 45 -2.27 1.60 -1.69
N ARG A 46 -2.68 0.86 -2.72
CA ARG A 46 -3.82 1.21 -3.58
C ARG A 46 -5.13 1.24 -2.80
N GLN A 47 -5.40 0.24 -1.95
CA GLN A 47 -6.58 0.23 -1.09
C GLN A 47 -6.59 1.40 -0.10
N ARG A 48 -5.44 1.71 0.50
CA ARG A 48 -5.31 2.85 1.42
C ARG A 48 -5.53 4.17 0.70
N GLN A 49 -4.99 4.33 -0.51
CA GLN A 49 -5.21 5.51 -1.34
C GLN A 49 -6.69 5.65 -1.73
N ALA A 50 -7.32 4.57 -2.19
CA ALA A 50 -8.74 4.56 -2.51
C ALA A 50 -9.63 4.86 -1.29
N ALA A 51 -9.27 4.36 -0.11
CA ALA A 51 -9.98 4.66 1.13
C ALA A 51 -9.84 6.13 1.54
N LEU A 52 -8.66 6.74 1.35
CA LEU A 52 -8.45 8.17 1.56
C LEU A 52 -9.26 9.01 0.58
N GLU A 53 -9.28 8.65 -0.71
CA GLU A 53 -10.08 9.34 -1.73
C GLU A 53 -11.59 9.22 -1.44
N ALA A 54 -12.05 8.05 -1.00
CA ALA A 54 -13.43 7.85 -0.59
C ALA A 54 -13.78 8.70 0.65
N LEU A 55 -12.88 8.78 1.62
CA LEU A 55 -13.05 9.65 2.80
C LEU A 55 -13.10 11.13 2.43
N LEU A 56 -12.22 11.59 1.53
CA LEU A 56 -12.22 12.97 1.06
C LEU A 56 -13.51 13.30 0.30
N THR A 57 -13.94 12.41 -0.60
CA THR A 57 -15.23 12.55 -1.31
C THR A 57 -16.40 12.65 -0.33
N LEU A 58 -16.42 11.80 0.71
CA LEU A 58 -17.44 11.84 1.75
C LEU A 58 -17.36 13.12 2.60
N ALA A 59 -16.16 13.65 2.86
CA ALA A 59 -15.99 14.91 3.58
C ALA A 59 -16.44 16.12 2.76
N GLU A 60 -16.22 16.11 1.44
CA GLU A 60 -16.71 17.15 0.52
C GLU A 60 -18.24 17.11 0.36
N GLN A 61 -18.82 15.90 0.30
CA GLN A 61 -20.27 15.72 0.27
C GLN A 61 -20.93 15.96 1.63
N GLY A 62 -20.18 15.73 2.71
CA GLY A 62 -20.60 15.99 4.06
C GLY A 62 -20.71 17.49 4.30
N GLN A 63 -21.93 17.98 4.46
CA GLN A 63 -22.21 19.35 4.91
C GLN A 63 -21.81 19.59 6.39
N ALA A 64 -20.82 18.85 6.91
CA ALA A 64 -20.21 19.02 8.24
C ALA A 64 -19.25 20.22 8.29
N GLY A 65 -19.16 21.01 7.21
CA GLY A 65 -18.67 22.37 7.29
C GLY A 65 -19.62 23.19 8.15
N ARG A 66 -19.10 23.83 9.20
CA ARG A 66 -19.71 25.02 9.77
C ARG A 66 -20.06 25.91 8.57
N GLY A 67 -21.36 26.09 8.26
CA GLY A 67 -21.77 27.05 7.22
C GLY A 67 -21.25 28.45 7.55
N ASP A 68 -21.77 29.49 6.90
CA ASP A 68 -21.28 30.88 7.13
C ASP A 68 -21.40 31.38 8.59
N ASN A 69 -22.05 30.62 9.46
CA ASN A 69 -22.16 30.90 10.88
C ASN A 69 -20.88 30.59 11.67
N THR A 70 -20.10 31.65 11.90
CA THR A 70 -19.09 31.67 12.94
C THR A 70 -19.78 31.70 14.30
N TRP A 71 -19.93 30.55 14.95
CA TRP A 71 -20.40 30.51 16.34
C TRP A 71 -19.37 31.18 17.24
N THR A 72 -19.66 32.42 17.62
CA THR A 72 -18.99 33.13 18.71
C THR A 72 -19.69 32.79 20.02
N ARG A 73 -18.91 32.69 21.10
CA ARG A 73 -19.39 32.32 22.44
C ARG A 73 -20.55 33.19 22.92
N ASP A 74 -20.58 34.45 22.50
CA ASP A 74 -21.60 35.41 22.89
C ASP A 74 -22.97 35.14 22.22
N ALA A 75 -22.98 34.56 21.01
CA ALA A 75 -24.22 34.19 20.30
C ALA A 75 -24.95 32.97 20.90
N LEU A 76 -24.29 32.22 21.79
CA LEU A 76 -24.86 31.02 22.42
C LEU A 76 -25.66 31.33 23.70
N HIS A 77 -25.59 32.58 24.19
CA HIS A 77 -26.11 32.97 25.50
C HIS A 77 -27.38 33.83 25.45
N GLU A 78 -27.88 34.16 24.25
CA GLU A 78 -29.16 34.87 24.11
C GLU A 78 -30.30 33.83 24.12
N ARG A 79 -31.02 33.78 25.25
CA ARG A 79 -32.24 33.00 25.45
C ARG A 79 -33.44 33.93 25.47
#